data_AF-A0A939J2T9-F1
#
_entry.id   AF-A0A939J2T9-F1
#
_cell.length_a   1.000
_cell.length_b   1.000
_cell.length_c   1.000
_cell.angle_alpha   90.00
_cell.angle_beta   90.00
_cell.angle_gamma   90.00
#
_symmetry.space_group_name_H-M   'P 1'
#
loop_
_entity.id
_entity.type
_entity.pdbx_description
1 polymer ?
#
loop_
_entity_poly.entity_id
_entity_poly.type
_entity_poly.pdbx_seq_one_letter_code
_entity_poly.pdbx_strand_id
1 'polypeptide(L)' 'MADFILTPLTATVLFVLACLAGYQYRRVWVKEGPRWKLWLFGLVAGACLALVAFIPVSTIN' A
#
# COMPACT_ATOMS: atom_id res chain seq x y z
N MET A 1 24.48 -3.16 10.10
CA MET A 1 23.24 -3.50 9.38
C MET A 1 22.19 -2.55 9.90
N ALA A 2 21.54 -1.75 9.04
CA ALA A 2 20.49 -0.86 9.51
C ALA A 2 19.27 -1.73 9.82
N ASP A 3 18.90 -1.83 11.10
CA ASP A 3 17.67 -2.47 11.53
C ASP A 3 16.50 -1.67 10.91
N PHE A 4 15.97 -2.16 9.80
CA PHE A 4 14.88 -1.51 9.06
C PHE A 4 13.56 -1.80 9.78
N ILE A 5 13.44 -1.16 10.93
CA ILE A 5 12.31 -1.30 11.82
C ILE A 5 11.25 -0.30 11.37
N LEU A 6 10.13 -0.82 10.87
CA LEU A 6 8.97 0.01 10.54
C LEU A 6 8.35 0.52 11.83
N THR A 7 8.45 1.83 12.06
CA THR A 7 7.75 2.46 13.18
C THR A 7 6.23 2.32 13.00
N PRO A 8 5.44 2.23 14.08
CA PRO A 8 3.99 2.10 13.96
C PRO A 8 3.35 3.20 13.11
N LEU A 9 3.91 4.42 13.15
CA LEU A 9 3.47 5.55 12.33
C LEU A 9 3.69 5.30 10.82
N THR A 10 4.82 4.71 10.43
CA THR A 10 5.09 4.43 9.02
C THR A 10 4.23 3.28 8.50
N ALA A 11 3.98 2.27 9.35
CA ALA A 11 3.05 1.18 9.03
C ALA A 11 1.61 1.67 8.79
N THR A 12 1.11 2.61 9.62
CA THR A 12 -0.24 3.16 9.41
C THR A 12 -0.34 4.02 8.16
N VAL A 13 0.68 4.82 7.84
CA VAL A 13 0.73 5.60 6.59
C VAL A 13 0.69 4.68 5.37
N LEU A 14 1.48 3.61 5.36
CA LEU A 14 1.46 2.61 4.29
C LEU A 14 0.09 1.93 4.15
N PHE A 15 -0.56 1.63 5.27
CA PHE A 15 -1.91 1.05 5.26
C PHE A 15 -2.96 2.00 4.68
N VAL A 16 -2.93 3.29 5.08
CA VAL A 16 -3.83 4.31 4.53
C VAL A 16 -3.59 4.50 3.03
N LEU A 17 -2.33 4.49 2.58
CA LEU A 17 -1.97 4.54 1.16
C LEU A 17 -2.48 3.31 0.39
N ALA A 18 -2.38 2.11 0.98
CA ALA A 18 -2.94 0.90 0.38
C ALA A 18 -4.47 0.99 0.23
N CYS A 19 -5.19 1.49 1.25
CA CYS A 19 -6.62 1.74 1.17
C CYS A 19 -6.99 2.79 0.10
N LEU A 20 -6.24 3.89 0.00
CA LEU A 20 -6.44 4.92 -1.02
C LEU A 20 -6.17 4.39 -2.43
N ALA A 21 -5.15 3.53 -2.60
CA ALA A 21 -4.85 2.89 -3.87
C ALA A 21 -5.97 1.93 -4.31
N GLY A 22 -6.55 1.17 -3.37
CA GLY A 22 -7.73 0.33 -3.62
C GLY A 22 -8.97 1.15 -4.01
N TYR A 23 -9.19 2.30 -3.37
CA TYR A 23 -10.28 3.22 -3.74
C TYR A 23 -10.09 3.78 -5.16
N GLN A 24 -8.87 4.19 -5.52
CA GLN A 24 -8.54 4.66 -6.86
C GLN A 24 -8.68 3.56 -7.91
N TYR A 25 -8.29 2.32 -7.61
CA TYR A 25 -8.51 1.17 -8.49
C TYR A 25 -10.00 1.00 -8.83
N ARG A 26 -10.87 0.97 -7.80
CA ARG A 26 -12.32 0.87 -7.99
C ARG A 26 -12.86 2.06 -8.78
N ARG A 27 -12.36 3.27 -8.53
CA ARG A 27 -12.78 4.49 -9.23
C ARG A 27 -12.38 4.47 -10.71
N VAL A 28 -11.20 3.97 -11.06
CA VAL A 28 -10.75 3.79 -12.45
C VAL A 28 -11.55 2.70 -13.15
N TRP A 29 -11.87 1.62 -12.44
CA TRP A 29 -12.69 0.52 -12.95
C TRP A 29 -14.11 0.98 -13.31
N VAL A 30 -14.75 1.75 -12.42
CA VAL A 30 -16.10 2.30 -12.64
C VAL A 30 -16.12 3.39 -13.71
N LYS A 31 -15.05 4.17 -13.86
CA LYS A 31 -14.95 5.23 -14.88
C LYS A 31 -14.53 4.72 -16.26
N GLU A 32 -14.42 3.40 -16.46
CA GLU A 32 -13.85 2.77 -17.68
C GLU A 32 -12.58 3.49 -18.18
N GLY A 33 -11.73 3.88 -17.23
CA GLY A 33 -10.48 4.58 -17.53
C GLY A 33 -9.48 3.68 -18.25
N PRO A 34 -8.38 4.25 -18.78
CA PRO A 34 -7.34 3.50 -19.48
C PRO A 34 -6.89 2.27 -18.68
N ARG A 35 -6.99 1.09 -19.29
CA ARG A 35 -6.78 -0.22 -18.64
C ARG A 35 -5.41 -0.37 -17.96
N TRP A 36 -4.41 0.41 -18.39
CA TRP A 36 -3.09 0.49 -17.78
C TRP A 36 -3.10 1.12 -16.38
N LYS A 37 -4.01 2.06 -16.09
CA LYS A 37 -4.14 2.65 -14.75
C LYS A 37 -4.64 1.65 -13.72
N LEU A 38 -5.44 0.66 -14.11
CA LEU A 38 -5.86 -0.42 -13.22
C LEU A 38 -4.66 -1.22 -12.72
N TRP A 39 -3.77 -1.62 -13.63
CA TRP A 39 -2.54 -2.34 -13.28
C TRP A 39 -1.63 -1.53 -12.36
N LEU A 40 -1.45 -0.24 -12.64
CA LEU A 40 -0.63 0.65 -11.80
C LEU A 40 -1.18 0.76 -10.37
N PHE A 41 -2.48 0.99 -10.20
CA PHE A 41 -3.08 1.05 -8.86
C PHE A 41 -3.09 -0.29 -8.14
N GLY A 42 -3.34 -1.40 -8.87
CA GLY A 42 -3.30 -2.74 -8.31
C GLY A 42 -1.89 -3.16 -7.86
N LEU A 43 -0.87 -2.86 -8.66
CA LEU A 43 0.53 -3.17 -8.36
C LEU A 43 1.04 -2.33 -7.19
N VAL A 44 0.69 -1.04 -7.13
CA VAL A 44 1.05 -0.16 -6.00
C VAL A 44 0.35 -0.60 -4.71
N ALA A 45 -0.94 -0.97 -4.77
CA ALA A 45 -1.66 -1.49 -3.60
C ALA A 45 -1.07 -2.82 -3.11
N GLY A 46 -0.79 -3.74 -4.04
CA GLY A 46 -0.14 -5.02 -3.73
C GLY A 46 1.26 -4.84 -3.15
N ALA A 47 2.04 -3.91 -3.67
CA ALA A 47 3.37 -3.60 -3.15
C ALA A 47 3.30 -3.02 -1.73
N CYS A 48 2.36 -2.11 -1.44
CA CYS A 48 2.18 -1.59 -0.08
C CYS A 48 1.78 -2.68 0.92
N LEU A 49 0.87 -3.58 0.53
CA LEU A 49 0.48 -4.72 1.36
C LEU A 49 1.61 -5.72 1.55
N ALA A 50 2.41 -5.99 0.51
CA ALA A 50 3.58 -6.85 0.62
C ALA A 50 4.62 -6.25 1.58
N LEU A 51 4.90 -4.95 1.47
CA LEU A 51 5.81 -4.27 2.40
C LEU A 51 5.33 -4.37 3.85
N VAL A 52 4.04 -4.15 4.11
CA VAL A 52 3.47 -4.28 5.47
C VAL A 52 3.45 -5.72 5.96
N ALA A 53 3.21 -6.71 5.07
CA ALA A 53 3.13 -8.12 5.44
C ALA A 53 4.50 -8.75 5.73
N PHE A 54 5.54 -8.34 5.00
CA PHE A 54 6.88 -8.92 5.11
C PHE A 54 7.84 -8.13 6.01
N ILE A 55 7.54 -6.86 6.32
CA ILE A 55 8.40 -6.06 7.20
C ILE A 55 7.83 -6.05 8.62
N PRO A 56 8.56 -6.56 9.63
CA PRO A 56 8.12 -6.54 11.01
C PRO A 56 8.03 -5.08 11.52
N VAL A 57 6.86 -4.74 12.05
CA VAL A 57 6.61 -3.44 12.70
C VAL A 57 7.20 -3.49 14.11
N SER A 58 8.00 -2.49 14.50
CA SER A 58 8.42 -2.39 15.90
C SER A 58 7.22 -2.25 16.82
N THR A 59 7.15 -3.13 17.80
CA THR A 59 6.34 -2.95 18.99
C THR A 59 6.99 -1.87 19.85
N ILE A 60 6.24 -0.80 20.16
CA ILE A 60 6.64 0.18 21.19
C ILE A 60 6.78 -0.60 22.49
N ASN A 61 7.99 -0.61 23.06
CA ASN A 61 8.25 -1.02 24.44
C ASN A 61 8.18 0.23 25.32
#